data_AF-A0A524FS21-F1
#
_entry.id   AF-A0A524FS21-F1
#
_cell.length_a   1.000
_cell.length_b   1.000
_cell.length_c   1.000
_cell.angle_alpha   90.00
_cell.angle_beta   90.00
_cell.angle_gamma   90.00
#
_symmetry.space_group_name_H-M   'P 1'
#
loop_
_entity.id
_entity.type
_entity.pdbx_description
1 polymer ?
#
loop_
_entity_poly.entity_id
_entity_poly.type
_entity_poly.pdbx_seq_one_letter_code
_entity_poly.pdbx_strand_id
1 'polypeptide(L)'
;MKVVTWILRIASVITFVIMAYLVYWLLDTNDIWHWDAPYVFVVTVFRLLSLILFFLMSTMISGITSAFAGGALPNDLVVGLYNTLILRMWYMQPYGVSGPMTNLAEVWTSFSANMNAVILALWNNTFLFLYFLFAGIGIALFLQSLVRMDHKFVGGAFLSIQGIVIVAAFKVLVVPDLNPFPTDFIVFLTSWAHVLALVSFAYLEVSYQMIYSYSVGKPIEDREETLKKQLLALRQATRKQDAIERGEKVSSSAMSRTTSATAFSFLREAIQRKVVGAKDALENLDAVSDVRRLQIFVDDLLQTDSKARDELTAKAAAPSSMYVIGSTITGSVIRFLSVVLIGFVMMSPSVIILLLDLPIGVLNSIELIQPEMMLLLFLPIILLFPFAAMVVSWFSKRTVIEKDELSEEEKAQERERKRELSKRRKEAAKARRVREKARKKRKGDESGIDEWDKALEETYKR
;
A
#
# COMPACT_ATOMS: atom_id res chain seq x y z
N MET A 1 -1.07 18.82 9.03
CA MET A 1 -0.24 17.60 9.09
C MET A 1 0.50 17.33 7.78
N LYS A 2 0.00 17.79 6.61
CA LYS A 2 0.65 17.69 5.29
C LYS A 2 2.17 17.93 5.27
N VAL A 3 2.67 18.97 5.95
CA VAL A 3 4.12 19.29 6.02
C VAL A 3 4.91 18.19 6.72
N VAL A 4 4.42 17.69 7.86
CA VAL A 4 5.06 16.60 8.63
C VAL A 4 5.15 15.33 7.78
N THR A 5 4.04 14.98 7.12
CA THR A 5 3.97 13.82 6.23
C THR A 5 4.92 13.97 5.03
N TRP A 6 5.10 15.18 4.49
CA TRP A 6 6.07 15.46 3.43
C TRP A 6 7.53 15.31 3.89
N ILE A 7 7.86 15.81 5.08
CA ILE A 7 9.19 15.66 5.67
C ILE A 7 9.50 14.17 5.88
N LEU A 8 8.55 13.41 6.44
CA LEU A 8 8.69 11.97 6.64
C LEU A 8 8.82 11.19 5.32
N ARG A 9 8.14 11.62 4.25
CA ARG A 9 8.33 11.06 2.89
C ARG A 9 9.74 11.31 2.36
N ILE A 10 10.26 12.52 2.53
CA ILE A 10 11.62 12.84 2.08
C ILE A 10 12.63 12.00 2.88
N ALA A 11 12.45 11.91 4.19
CA ALA A 11 13.30 11.08 5.05
C ALA A 11 13.21 9.58 4.69
N SER A 12 12.02 9.06 4.33
CA SER A 12 11.87 7.67 3.90
C SER A 12 12.54 7.41 2.55
N VAL A 13 12.49 8.37 1.61
CA VAL A 13 13.24 8.31 0.35
C VAL A 13 14.74 8.31 0.59
N ILE A 14 15.24 9.22 1.43
CA ILE A 14 16.67 9.28 1.75
C ILE A 14 17.15 7.97 2.37
N THR A 15 16.45 7.48 3.40
CA THR A 15 16.81 6.22 4.07
C THR A 15 16.72 5.01 3.15
N PHE A 16 15.71 4.94 2.27
CA PHE A 16 15.62 3.88 1.26
C PHE A 16 16.75 3.93 0.24
N VAL A 17 17.10 5.13 -0.26
CA VAL A 17 18.20 5.30 -1.21
C VAL A 17 19.54 4.92 -0.57
N ILE A 18 19.78 5.32 0.68
CA ILE A 18 21.00 4.92 1.41
C ILE A 18 21.02 3.40 1.61
N MET A 19 19.90 2.78 1.99
CA MET A 19 19.80 1.32 2.14
C MET A 19 20.11 0.60 0.82
N ALA A 20 19.49 1.03 -0.28
CA ALA A 20 19.70 0.44 -1.60
C ALA A 20 21.14 0.66 -2.09
N TYR A 21 21.73 1.83 -1.82
CA TYR A 21 23.12 2.14 -2.15
C TYR A 21 24.10 1.26 -1.37
N LEU A 22 23.87 1.02 -0.07
CA LEU A 22 24.72 0.13 0.72
C LEU A 22 24.68 -1.31 0.20
N VAL A 23 23.48 -1.81 -0.15
CA VAL A 23 23.34 -3.14 -0.76
C VAL A 23 24.03 -3.20 -2.12
N TYR A 24 23.86 -2.18 -2.96
CA TYR A 24 24.57 -2.07 -4.23
C TYR A 24 26.09 -2.08 -4.04
N TRP A 25 26.62 -1.24 -3.14
CA TRP A 25 28.05 -1.13 -2.87
C TRP A 25 28.64 -2.45 -2.37
N LEU A 26 27.90 -3.17 -1.52
CA LEU A 26 28.30 -4.50 -1.03
C LEU A 26 28.38 -5.54 -2.15
N LEU A 27 27.57 -5.42 -3.21
CA LEU A 27 27.60 -6.32 -4.37
C LEU A 27 28.63 -5.90 -5.42
N ASP A 28 28.77 -4.60 -5.66
CA ASP A 28 29.66 -4.01 -6.65
C ASP A 28 31.14 -4.22 -6.29
N THR A 29 31.48 -4.08 -5.00
CA THR A 29 32.85 -4.35 -4.49
C THR A 29 33.33 -5.77 -4.80
N ASN A 30 32.40 -6.70 -5.00
CA ASN A 30 32.70 -8.10 -5.28
C ASN A 30 32.54 -8.47 -6.76
N ASP A 31 32.34 -7.48 -7.64
CA ASP A 31 32.12 -7.67 -9.08
C ASP A 31 30.95 -8.62 -9.38
N ILE A 32 29.90 -8.58 -8.55
CA ILE A 32 28.73 -9.45 -8.68
C ILE A 32 27.62 -8.76 -9.48
N TRP A 33 27.52 -7.43 -9.36
CA TRP A 33 26.45 -6.66 -9.96
C TRP A 33 26.80 -6.24 -11.39
N HIS A 34 26.33 -6.99 -12.38
CA HIS A 34 26.46 -6.61 -13.78
C HIS A 34 25.11 -6.24 -14.40
N TRP A 35 25.04 -5.09 -15.06
CA TRP A 35 23.82 -4.60 -15.71
C TRP A 35 23.32 -5.47 -16.87
N ASP A 36 24.18 -6.33 -17.42
CA ASP A 36 23.84 -7.29 -18.47
C ASP A 36 23.25 -8.60 -17.92
N ALA A 37 23.26 -8.83 -16.60
CA ALA A 37 22.79 -10.09 -16.00
C ALA A 37 21.37 -10.51 -16.43
N PRO A 38 20.35 -9.61 -16.51
CA PRO A 38 19.03 -9.99 -17.00
C PRO A 38 19.05 -10.45 -18.46
N TYR A 39 19.84 -9.78 -19.31
CA TYR A 39 20.01 -10.16 -20.71
C TYR A 39 20.71 -11.52 -20.82
N VAL A 40 21.81 -11.71 -20.09
CA VAL A 40 22.56 -12.97 -20.06
C VAL A 40 21.69 -14.13 -19.59
N PHE A 41 20.86 -13.94 -18.56
CA PHE A 41 19.90 -14.95 -18.09
C PHE A 41 18.89 -15.33 -19.18
N VAL A 42 18.21 -14.35 -19.78
CA VAL A 42 17.21 -14.59 -20.84
C VAL A 42 17.83 -15.29 -22.05
N VAL A 43 19.02 -14.85 -22.48
CA VAL A 43 19.77 -15.49 -23.57
C VAL A 43 20.15 -16.93 -23.20
N THR A 44 20.54 -17.20 -21.95
CA THR A 44 20.89 -18.56 -21.51
C THR A 44 19.66 -19.47 -21.48
N VAL A 45 18.49 -18.98 -21.05
CA VAL A 45 17.20 -19.70 -21.16
C VAL A 45 16.89 -20.01 -22.63
N PHE A 46 17.06 -19.02 -23.51
CA PHE A 46 16.81 -19.22 -24.94
C PHE A 46 17.76 -20.25 -25.55
N ARG A 47 19.04 -20.24 -25.15
CA ARG A 47 20.04 -21.24 -25.56
C ARG A 47 19.68 -22.63 -25.06
N LEU A 48 19.21 -22.78 -23.82
CA LEU A 48 18.72 -24.06 -23.28
C LEU A 48 17.55 -24.60 -24.12
N LEU A 49 16.53 -23.78 -24.35
CA LEU A 49 15.37 -24.16 -25.15
C LEU A 49 15.78 -24.52 -26.59
N SER A 50 16.69 -23.75 -27.18
CA SER A 50 17.22 -24.00 -28.52
C SER A 50 17.98 -25.34 -28.58
N LEU A 51 18.77 -25.65 -27.55
CA LEU A 51 19.53 -26.89 -27.45
C LEU A 51 18.62 -28.12 -27.27
N ILE A 52 17.59 -28.01 -26.43
CA ILE A 52 16.55 -29.06 -26.27
C ILE A 52 15.83 -29.28 -27.60
N LEU A 53 15.39 -28.21 -28.25
CA LEU A 53 14.69 -28.29 -29.53
C LEU A 53 15.59 -28.89 -30.62
N PHE A 54 16.88 -28.53 -30.66
CA PHE A 54 17.85 -29.14 -31.56
C PHE A 54 17.99 -30.64 -31.38
N PHE A 55 18.12 -31.07 -30.13
CA PHE A 55 18.23 -32.49 -29.83
C PHE A 55 16.96 -33.26 -30.19
N LEU A 56 15.77 -32.72 -29.87
CA LEU A 56 14.50 -33.31 -30.26
C LEU A 56 14.36 -33.41 -31.78
N MET A 57 14.70 -32.35 -32.52
CA MET A 57 14.61 -32.36 -33.98
C MET A 57 15.61 -33.34 -34.61
N SER A 58 16.85 -33.39 -34.10
CA SER A 58 17.89 -34.32 -34.59
C SER A 58 17.51 -35.78 -34.33
N THR A 59 16.97 -36.10 -33.15
CA THR A 59 16.48 -37.44 -32.80
C THR A 59 15.23 -37.82 -33.59
N MET A 60 14.27 -36.91 -33.76
CA MET A 60 13.06 -37.15 -34.57
C MET A 60 13.40 -37.40 -36.03
N ILE A 61 14.27 -36.59 -36.65
CA ILE A 61 14.65 -36.77 -38.05
C ILE A 61 15.45 -38.06 -38.22
N SER A 62 16.37 -38.37 -37.31
CA SER A 62 17.10 -39.65 -37.35
C SER A 62 16.15 -40.84 -37.22
N GLY A 63 15.14 -40.75 -36.35
CA GLY A 63 14.10 -41.79 -36.18
C GLY A 63 13.20 -41.94 -37.42
N ILE A 64 12.76 -40.83 -38.00
CA ILE A 64 11.96 -40.81 -39.24
C ILE A 64 12.77 -41.40 -40.39
N THR A 65 14.01 -40.95 -40.59
CA THR A 65 14.88 -41.47 -41.64
C THR A 65 15.16 -42.96 -41.44
N SER A 66 15.38 -43.42 -40.21
CA SER A 66 15.54 -44.84 -39.92
C SER A 66 14.30 -45.65 -40.26
N ALA A 67 13.10 -45.16 -39.94
CA ALA A 67 11.84 -45.82 -40.29
C ALA A 67 11.68 -45.99 -41.81
N PHE A 68 12.04 -44.96 -42.59
CA PHE A 68 12.01 -45.01 -44.06
C PHE A 68 13.14 -45.84 -44.68
N ALA A 69 14.28 -45.95 -44.01
CA ALA A 69 15.44 -46.73 -44.45
C ALA A 69 15.41 -48.20 -43.97
N GLY A 70 14.26 -48.70 -43.50
CA GLY A 70 14.11 -50.10 -43.08
C GLY A 70 14.87 -50.46 -41.80
N GLY A 71 15.02 -49.50 -40.88
CA GLY A 71 15.73 -49.69 -39.61
C GLY A 71 17.23 -49.38 -39.67
N ALA A 72 17.78 -49.06 -40.84
CA ALA A 72 19.16 -48.58 -40.97
C ALA A 72 19.28 -47.13 -40.48
N LEU A 73 20.35 -46.80 -39.76
CA LEU A 73 20.64 -45.41 -39.37
C LEU A 73 21.01 -44.59 -40.62
N PRO A 74 20.64 -43.29 -40.68
CA PRO A 74 21.04 -42.40 -41.76
C PRO A 74 22.56 -42.31 -41.90
N ASN A 75 23.04 -42.18 -43.14
CA ASN A 75 24.46 -41.99 -43.45
C ASN A 75 24.99 -40.72 -42.76
N ASP A 76 26.18 -40.83 -42.16
CA ASP A 76 26.87 -39.77 -41.41
C ASP A 76 26.99 -38.44 -42.20
N LEU A 77 27.04 -38.50 -43.53
CA LEU A 77 27.09 -37.30 -44.38
C LEU A 77 25.76 -36.52 -44.37
N VAL A 78 24.63 -37.22 -44.31
CA VAL A 78 23.28 -36.61 -44.25
C VAL A 78 23.05 -36.00 -42.87
N VAL A 79 23.45 -36.72 -41.81
CA VAL A 79 23.39 -36.25 -40.41
C VAL A 79 24.30 -35.02 -40.23
N GLY A 80 25.53 -35.08 -40.76
CA GLY A 80 26.48 -33.98 -40.74
C GLY A 80 26.00 -32.71 -41.45
N LEU A 81 25.43 -32.83 -42.67
CA LEU A 81 24.87 -31.70 -43.40
C LEU A 81 23.69 -31.05 -42.67
N TYR A 82 22.76 -31.87 -42.18
CA TYR A 82 21.60 -31.40 -41.42
C TYR A 82 22.04 -30.65 -40.16
N ASN A 83 22.91 -31.27 -39.36
CA ASN A 83 23.40 -30.67 -38.12
C ASN A 83 24.15 -29.37 -38.39
N THR A 84 24.99 -29.32 -39.43
CA THR A 84 25.78 -28.11 -39.76
C THR A 84 24.90 -26.96 -40.23
N LEU A 85 23.88 -27.23 -41.06
CA LEU A 85 22.93 -26.22 -41.53
C LEU A 85 22.13 -25.62 -40.37
N ILE A 86 21.67 -26.47 -39.45
CA ILE A 86 20.88 -26.02 -38.32
C ILE A 86 21.73 -25.31 -37.27
N LEU A 87 22.92 -25.85 -36.93
CA LEU A 87 23.83 -25.23 -35.97
C LEU A 87 24.31 -23.85 -36.44
N ARG A 88 24.42 -23.62 -37.75
CA ARG A 88 24.80 -22.32 -38.32
C ARG A 88 23.64 -21.32 -38.36
N MET A 89 22.40 -21.79 -38.42
CA MET A 89 21.21 -20.95 -38.39
C MET A 89 20.65 -20.71 -36.98
N TRP A 90 21.00 -21.53 -35.99
CA TRP A 90 20.58 -21.35 -34.61
C TRP A 90 21.60 -20.65 -33.72
N TYR A 91 21.09 -19.84 -32.81
CA TYR A 91 21.85 -19.00 -31.89
C TYR A 91 22.38 -19.81 -30.69
N MET A 92 23.15 -20.87 -30.96
CA MET A 92 23.65 -21.80 -29.94
C MET A 92 24.98 -21.35 -29.31
N GLN A 93 25.76 -20.48 -29.96
CA GLN A 93 27.05 -20.03 -29.42
C GLN A 93 26.90 -19.30 -28.07
N PRO A 94 27.76 -19.56 -27.08
CA PRO A 94 28.98 -20.39 -27.12
C PRO A 94 28.75 -21.89 -26.84
N TYR A 95 27.52 -22.31 -26.52
CA TYR A 95 27.19 -23.70 -26.21
C TYR A 95 26.82 -24.44 -27.49
N GLY A 96 27.85 -24.88 -28.19
CA GLY A 96 27.72 -25.62 -29.45
C GLY A 96 29.07 -26.16 -29.88
N VAL A 97 29.06 -27.21 -30.68
CA VAL A 97 30.31 -27.82 -31.17
C VAL A 97 30.89 -26.97 -32.28
N SER A 98 32.19 -26.70 -32.19
CA SER A 98 32.97 -26.13 -33.29
C SER A 98 33.26 -27.23 -34.32
N GLY A 99 32.28 -27.60 -35.14
CA GLY A 99 32.48 -28.55 -36.24
C GLY A 99 31.22 -29.29 -36.70
N PRO A 100 31.27 -29.92 -37.89
CA PRO A 100 30.18 -30.76 -38.38
C PRO A 100 30.09 -32.04 -37.53
N MET A 101 28.95 -32.25 -36.85
CA MET A 101 28.70 -33.50 -36.12
C MET A 101 28.18 -34.55 -37.09
N THR A 102 29.04 -35.49 -37.45
CA THR A 102 28.77 -36.49 -38.49
C THR A 102 28.01 -37.69 -37.95
N ASN A 103 28.13 -38.02 -36.66
CA ASN A 103 27.45 -39.16 -36.05
C ASN A 103 26.45 -38.76 -34.96
N LEU A 104 25.33 -39.48 -34.86
CA LEU A 104 24.32 -39.33 -33.80
C LEU A 104 24.92 -39.50 -32.38
N ALA A 105 25.92 -40.38 -32.20
CA ALA A 105 26.60 -40.57 -30.93
C ALA A 105 27.40 -39.32 -30.50
N GLU A 106 28.00 -38.61 -31.45
CA GLU A 106 28.68 -37.33 -31.19
C GLU A 106 27.66 -36.25 -30.81
N VAL A 107 26.50 -36.21 -31.48
CA VAL A 107 25.38 -35.33 -31.13
C VAL A 107 24.93 -35.55 -29.69
N TRP A 108 24.76 -36.80 -29.28
CA TRP A 108 24.38 -37.16 -27.89
C TRP A 108 25.43 -36.75 -26.86
N THR A 109 26.70 -37.02 -27.15
CA THR A 109 27.81 -36.70 -26.23
C THR A 109 27.97 -35.19 -26.05
N SER A 110 27.94 -34.45 -27.17
CA SER A 110 27.94 -32.99 -27.19
C SER A 110 26.72 -32.42 -26.49
N PHE A 111 25.53 -32.96 -26.74
CA PHE A 111 24.30 -32.50 -26.09
C PHE A 111 24.41 -32.64 -24.58
N SER A 112 24.88 -33.79 -24.06
CA SER A 112 25.06 -33.99 -22.63
C SER A 112 26.05 -32.99 -22.01
N ALA A 113 27.20 -32.77 -22.64
CA ALA A 113 28.20 -31.82 -22.16
C ALA A 113 27.69 -30.37 -22.20
N ASN A 114 27.09 -29.94 -23.31
CA ASN A 114 26.54 -28.59 -23.47
C ASN A 114 25.32 -28.36 -22.57
N MET A 115 24.47 -29.37 -22.38
CA MET A 115 23.33 -29.31 -21.45
C MET A 115 23.82 -29.04 -20.03
N ASN A 116 24.81 -29.79 -19.54
CA ASN A 116 25.39 -29.58 -18.22
C ASN A 116 25.99 -28.17 -18.08
N ALA A 117 26.72 -27.71 -19.10
CA ALA A 117 27.31 -26.37 -19.11
C ALA A 117 26.25 -25.26 -19.10
N VAL A 118 25.18 -25.40 -19.91
CA VAL A 118 24.07 -24.44 -19.96
C VAL A 118 23.28 -24.46 -18.65
N ILE A 119 23.02 -25.62 -18.05
CA ILE A 119 22.33 -25.74 -16.75
C ILE A 119 23.15 -25.07 -15.65
N LEU A 120 24.46 -25.31 -15.60
CA LEU A 120 25.34 -24.70 -14.59
C LEU A 120 25.47 -23.18 -14.80
N ALA A 121 25.52 -22.71 -16.05
CA ALA A 121 25.45 -21.30 -16.37
C ALA A 121 24.10 -20.68 -15.97
N LEU A 122 22.99 -21.37 -16.24
CA LEU A 122 21.65 -20.96 -15.81
C LEU A 122 21.56 -20.87 -14.29
N TRP A 123 22.09 -21.85 -13.57
CA TRP A 123 22.15 -21.83 -12.12
C TRP A 123 22.84 -20.57 -11.62
N ASN A 124 24.05 -20.29 -12.12
CA ASN A 124 24.82 -19.09 -11.74
C ASN A 124 24.10 -17.78 -12.12
N ASN A 125 23.51 -17.72 -13.31
CA ASN A 125 22.81 -16.54 -13.81
C ASN A 125 21.45 -16.32 -13.13
N THR A 126 20.83 -17.38 -12.60
CA THR A 126 19.54 -17.27 -11.88
C THR A 126 19.70 -16.42 -10.63
N PHE A 127 20.79 -16.57 -9.88
CA PHE A 127 21.04 -15.76 -8.69
C PHE A 127 21.24 -14.28 -9.03
N LEU A 128 22.01 -14.00 -10.08
CA LEU A 128 22.20 -12.62 -10.57
C LEU A 128 20.86 -12.01 -11.02
N PHE A 129 20.06 -12.78 -11.76
CA PHE A 129 18.73 -12.34 -12.18
C PHE A 129 17.80 -12.09 -10.98
N LEU A 130 17.85 -12.94 -9.93
CA LEU A 130 17.08 -12.76 -8.71
C LEU A 130 17.44 -11.45 -7.99
N TYR A 131 18.71 -11.04 -7.97
CA TYR A 131 19.11 -9.75 -7.40
C TYR A 131 18.41 -8.58 -8.11
N PHE A 132 18.39 -8.58 -9.44
CA PHE A 132 17.69 -7.58 -10.24
C PHE A 132 16.18 -7.62 -10.04
N LEU A 133 15.60 -8.83 -9.97
CA LEU A 133 14.18 -9.01 -9.71
C LEU A 133 13.79 -8.42 -8.35
N PHE A 134 14.55 -8.73 -7.30
CA PHE A 134 14.33 -8.18 -5.97
C PHE A 134 14.52 -6.67 -5.91
N ALA A 135 15.55 -6.13 -6.57
CA ALA A 135 15.74 -4.68 -6.66
C ALA A 135 14.56 -4.00 -7.38
N GLY A 136 14.11 -4.55 -8.51
CA GLY A 136 12.97 -4.04 -9.26
C GLY A 136 11.66 -4.09 -8.46
N ILE A 137 11.37 -5.22 -7.81
CA ILE A 137 10.22 -5.37 -6.91
C ILE A 137 10.33 -4.40 -5.74
N GLY A 138 11.51 -4.25 -5.14
CA GLY A 138 11.73 -3.35 -4.01
C GLY A 138 11.50 -1.89 -4.36
N ILE A 139 12.01 -1.43 -5.50
CA ILE A 139 11.76 -0.08 -6.01
C ILE A 139 10.26 0.11 -6.31
N ALA A 140 9.62 -0.85 -6.98
CA ALA A 140 8.19 -0.76 -7.32
C ALA A 140 7.30 -0.67 -6.06
N LEU A 141 7.56 -1.53 -5.07
CA LEU A 141 6.85 -1.53 -3.79
C LEU A 141 7.15 -0.26 -2.99
N PHE A 142 8.39 0.24 -3.03
CA PHE A 142 8.76 1.49 -2.38
C PHE A 142 7.99 2.67 -2.99
N LEU A 143 7.96 2.81 -4.32
CA LEU A 143 7.19 3.85 -5.01
C LEU A 143 5.69 3.73 -4.68
N GLN A 144 5.16 2.51 -4.66
CA GLN A 144 3.77 2.27 -4.24
C GLN A 144 3.53 2.65 -2.77
N SER A 145 4.52 2.47 -1.89
CA SER A 145 4.43 2.86 -0.47
C SER A 145 4.35 4.38 -0.29
N LEU A 146 5.02 5.17 -1.14
CA LEU A 146 4.93 6.64 -1.08
C LEU A 146 3.54 7.15 -1.45
N VAL A 147 2.85 6.46 -2.36
CA VAL A 147 1.51 6.82 -2.83
C VAL A 147 0.42 6.32 -1.90
N ARG A 148 0.43 5.01 -1.56
CA ARG A 148 -0.64 4.36 -0.80
C ARG A 148 -0.45 4.40 0.71
N MET A 149 0.80 4.51 1.19
CA MET A 149 1.13 4.63 2.62
C MET A 149 0.59 3.46 3.46
N ASP A 150 0.73 2.24 2.95
CA ASP A 150 0.38 1.01 3.67
C ASP A 150 1.63 0.25 4.13
N HIS A 151 1.54 -0.40 5.30
CA HIS A 151 2.61 -1.21 5.90
C HIS A 151 3.05 -2.38 5.00
N LYS A 152 2.14 -2.93 4.17
CA LYS A 152 2.43 -4.05 3.27
C LYS A 152 3.48 -3.68 2.22
N PHE A 153 3.43 -2.46 1.69
CA PHE A 153 4.35 -2.01 0.66
C PHE A 153 5.72 -1.66 1.24
N VAL A 154 5.75 -1.01 2.41
CA VAL A 154 7.00 -0.71 3.14
C VAL A 154 7.70 -2.01 3.54
N GLY A 155 6.97 -2.95 4.16
CA GLY A 155 7.52 -4.25 4.54
C GLY A 155 7.98 -5.07 3.33
N GLY A 156 7.23 -5.04 2.23
CA GLY A 156 7.64 -5.72 0.99
C GLY A 156 8.86 -5.10 0.32
N ALA A 157 8.99 -3.76 0.32
CA ALA A 157 10.18 -3.06 -0.17
C ALA A 157 11.40 -3.37 0.69
N PHE A 158 11.24 -3.41 2.01
CA PHE A 158 12.29 -3.85 2.93
C PHE A 158 12.74 -5.29 2.64
N LEU A 159 11.79 -6.24 2.65
CA LEU A 159 12.08 -7.66 2.47
C LEU A 159 12.71 -7.98 1.11
N SER A 160 12.32 -7.27 0.06
CA SER A 160 12.92 -7.46 -1.27
C SER A 160 14.37 -6.99 -1.31
N ILE A 161 14.68 -5.80 -0.79
CA ILE A 161 16.08 -5.33 -0.72
C ILE A 161 16.94 -6.23 0.19
N GLN A 162 16.41 -6.67 1.34
CA GLN A 162 17.11 -7.64 2.19
C GLN A 162 17.22 -9.03 1.54
N GLY A 163 16.26 -9.40 0.69
CA GLY A 163 16.29 -10.63 -0.09
C GLY A 163 17.53 -10.73 -0.97
N ILE A 164 18.03 -9.60 -1.48
CA ILE A 164 19.30 -9.56 -2.22
C ILE A 164 20.47 -10.03 -1.34
N VAL A 165 20.56 -9.52 -0.11
CA VAL A 165 21.59 -9.89 0.87
C VAL A 165 21.47 -11.35 1.30
N ILE A 166 20.24 -11.82 1.54
CA ILE A 166 19.97 -13.22 1.89
C ILE A 166 20.45 -14.15 0.77
N VAL A 167 20.12 -13.83 -0.48
CA VAL A 167 20.53 -14.66 -1.62
C VAL A 167 22.03 -14.57 -1.88
N ALA A 168 22.65 -13.42 -1.64
CA ALA A 168 24.11 -13.26 -1.68
C ALA A 168 24.80 -14.15 -0.62
N ALA A 169 24.28 -14.17 0.61
CA ALA A 169 24.76 -15.04 1.68
C ALA A 169 24.65 -16.52 1.32
N PHE A 170 23.56 -16.96 0.67
CA PHE A 170 23.42 -18.35 0.19
C PHE A 170 24.47 -18.75 -0.84
N LYS A 171 24.95 -17.81 -1.66
CA LYS A 171 26.04 -18.07 -2.62
C LYS A 171 27.43 -18.01 -1.97
N VAL A 172 27.50 -17.81 -0.65
CA VAL A 172 28.76 -17.57 0.10
C VAL A 172 29.51 -16.35 -0.47
N LEU A 173 28.79 -15.47 -1.17
CA LEU A 173 29.32 -14.21 -1.68
C LEU A 173 29.03 -13.16 -0.63
N VAL A 174 30.04 -12.92 0.21
CA VAL A 174 30.09 -11.85 1.23
C VAL A 174 28.84 -11.83 2.11
N VAL A 175 28.86 -12.72 3.10
CA VAL A 175 28.32 -12.36 4.42
C VAL A 175 29.20 -11.20 4.89
N PRO A 176 28.66 -10.07 5.37
CA PRO A 176 29.50 -9.13 6.12
C PRO A 176 30.11 -9.93 7.27
N ASP A 177 31.45 -10.01 7.31
CA ASP A 177 32.19 -10.92 8.19
C ASP A 177 31.66 -10.80 9.63
N LEU A 178 31.01 -11.86 10.11
CA LEU A 178 30.45 -11.90 11.45
C LEU A 178 31.51 -12.37 12.47
N ASN A 179 32.73 -12.67 12.01
CA ASN A 179 33.77 -13.24 12.85
C ASN A 179 35.03 -12.37 12.92
N PRO A 180 35.53 -12.06 14.13
CA PRO A 180 34.81 -11.99 15.40
C PRO A 180 34.02 -10.67 15.52
N PHE A 181 32.86 -10.72 16.20
CA PHE A 181 32.15 -9.49 16.57
C PHE A 181 33.06 -8.57 17.38
N PRO A 182 33.19 -7.30 16.99
CA PRO A 182 34.09 -6.37 17.67
C PRO A 182 33.64 -6.13 19.11
N THR A 183 34.58 -6.22 20.05
CA THR A 183 34.36 -5.89 21.47
C THR A 183 34.25 -4.38 21.69
N ASP A 184 34.85 -3.59 20.80
CA ASP A 184 34.83 -2.13 20.86
C ASP A 184 33.55 -1.56 20.25
N PHE A 185 32.84 -0.74 21.04
CA PHE A 185 31.56 -0.13 20.65
C PHE A 185 31.64 0.73 19.38
N ILE A 186 32.74 1.48 19.21
CA ILE A 186 32.91 2.32 18.01
C ILE A 186 33.12 1.44 16.77
N VAL A 187 33.96 0.41 16.89
CA VAL A 187 34.21 -0.54 15.79
C VAL A 187 32.93 -1.26 15.40
N PHE A 188 32.14 -1.68 16.40
CA PHE A 188 30.81 -2.26 16.22
C PHE A 188 29.88 -1.33 15.42
N LEU A 189 29.77 -0.06 15.81
CA LEU A 189 28.93 0.93 15.12
C LEU A 189 29.36 1.20 13.68
N THR A 190 30.66 1.15 13.40
CA THR A 190 31.21 1.40 12.06
C THR A 190 31.28 0.17 11.16
N SER A 191 30.94 -1.02 11.67
CA SER A 191 31.02 -2.24 10.87
C SER A 191 29.95 -2.24 9.78
N TRP A 192 30.30 -2.67 8.56
CA TRP A 192 29.40 -2.61 7.40
C TRP A 192 28.08 -3.37 7.63
N ALA A 193 28.14 -4.52 8.32
CA ALA A 193 26.97 -5.29 8.73
C ALA A 193 26.02 -4.45 9.59
N HIS A 194 26.58 -3.76 10.60
CA HIS A 194 25.81 -2.94 11.52
C HIS A 194 25.30 -1.67 10.85
N VAL A 195 26.11 -1.01 10.03
CA VAL A 195 25.67 0.17 9.27
C VAL A 195 24.47 -0.20 8.37
N LEU A 196 24.54 -1.34 7.67
CA LEU A 196 23.41 -1.84 6.89
C LEU A 196 22.18 -2.11 7.77
N ALA A 197 22.35 -2.78 8.91
CA ALA A 197 21.26 -3.07 9.85
C ALA A 197 20.64 -1.78 10.43
N LEU A 198 21.45 -0.78 10.76
CA LEU A 198 21.01 0.50 11.32
C LEU A 198 20.28 1.34 10.28
N VAL A 199 20.78 1.41 9.05
CA VAL A 199 20.09 2.11 7.96
C VAL A 199 18.77 1.40 7.62
N SER A 200 18.78 0.08 7.61
CA SER A 200 17.59 -0.76 7.42
C SER A 200 16.53 -0.51 8.48
N PHE A 201 16.95 -0.45 9.75
CA PHE A 201 16.08 -0.10 10.87
C PHE A 201 15.56 1.33 10.75
N ALA A 202 16.43 2.30 10.43
CA ALA A 202 16.05 3.69 10.22
C ALA A 202 15.00 3.84 9.11
N TYR A 203 15.15 3.11 8.01
CA TYR A 203 14.18 3.08 6.92
C TYR A 203 12.80 2.60 7.40
N LEU A 204 12.75 1.48 8.13
CA LEU A 204 11.51 0.95 8.68
C LEU A 204 10.87 1.91 9.67
N GLU A 205 11.65 2.44 10.61
CA GLU A 205 11.19 3.36 11.65
C GLU A 205 10.59 4.63 11.03
N VAL A 206 11.30 5.29 10.11
CA VAL A 206 10.80 6.50 9.43
C VAL A 206 9.57 6.18 8.58
N SER A 207 9.55 5.05 7.90
CA SER A 207 8.42 4.65 7.05
C SER A 207 7.17 4.29 7.86
N TYR A 208 7.32 3.66 9.02
CA TYR A 208 6.20 3.39 9.92
C TYR A 208 5.68 4.67 10.59
N GLN A 209 6.56 5.59 10.96
CA GLN A 209 6.15 6.92 11.44
C GLN A 209 5.39 7.70 10.36
N MET A 210 5.81 7.61 9.09
CA MET A 210 5.09 8.18 7.96
C MET A 210 3.67 7.62 7.84
N ILE A 211 3.52 6.30 7.92
CA ILE A 211 2.22 5.62 7.87
C ILE A 211 1.35 6.03 9.06
N TYR A 212 1.91 6.03 10.28
CA TYR A 212 1.20 6.44 11.49
C TYR A 212 0.71 7.89 11.37
N SER A 213 1.59 8.84 11.02
CA SER A 213 1.25 10.25 10.83
C SER A 213 0.17 10.44 9.77
N TYR A 214 0.18 9.67 8.69
CA TYR A 214 -0.88 9.72 7.68
C TYR A 214 -2.20 9.16 8.20
N SER A 215 -2.18 8.00 8.86
CA SER A 215 -3.38 7.32 9.37
C SER A 215 -4.11 8.13 10.45
N VAL A 216 -3.37 8.82 11.32
CA VAL A 216 -3.92 9.67 12.38
C VAL A 216 -4.23 11.08 11.86
N GLY A 217 -3.37 11.62 10.98
CA GLY A 217 -3.51 12.98 10.46
C GLY A 217 -4.65 13.16 9.47
N LYS A 218 -4.88 12.18 8.57
CA LYS A 218 -5.87 12.31 7.50
C LYS A 218 -7.31 12.48 7.99
N PRO A 219 -7.82 11.69 8.95
CA PRO A 219 -9.19 11.87 9.46
C PRO A 219 -9.41 13.24 10.11
N ILE A 220 -8.38 13.80 10.76
CA ILE A 220 -8.44 15.12 11.39
C ILE A 220 -8.47 16.20 10.31
N GLU A 221 -7.63 16.09 9.28
CA GLU A 221 -7.63 17.02 8.14
C GLU A 221 -8.96 16.98 7.37
N ASP A 222 -9.53 15.80 7.11
CA ASP A 222 -10.81 15.65 6.43
C ASP A 222 -11.96 16.28 7.24
N ARG A 223 -11.94 16.15 8.58
CA ARG A 223 -12.90 16.82 9.49
C ARG A 223 -12.73 18.34 9.47
N GLU A 224 -11.50 18.83 9.53
CA GLU A 224 -11.22 20.27 9.44
C GLU A 224 -11.70 20.85 8.08
N GLU A 225 -11.41 20.17 6.98
CA GLU A 225 -11.82 20.60 5.64
C GLU A 225 -13.35 20.56 5.46
N THR A 226 -14.03 19.56 6.02
CA THR A 226 -15.50 19.47 5.98
C THR A 226 -16.16 20.57 6.84
N LEU A 227 -15.69 20.81 8.05
CA LEU A 227 -16.17 21.89 8.92
C LEU A 227 -15.94 23.27 8.28
N LYS A 228 -14.78 23.50 7.67
CA LYS A 228 -14.50 24.73 6.91
C LYS A 228 -15.47 24.92 5.74
N LYS A 229 -15.75 23.86 4.98
CA LYS A 229 -16.74 23.91 3.88
C LYS A 229 -18.15 24.20 4.40
N GLN A 230 -18.53 23.62 5.53
CA GLN A 230 -19.83 23.87 6.17
C GLN A 230 -19.96 25.32 6.66
N LEU A 231 -18.93 25.86 7.33
CA LEU A 231 -18.91 27.27 7.76
C LEU A 231 -18.97 28.24 6.58
N LEU A 232 -18.25 27.94 5.48
CA LEU A 232 -18.32 28.73 4.25
C LEU A 232 -19.71 28.65 3.59
N ALA A 233 -20.31 27.47 3.54
CA ALA A 233 -21.65 27.28 3.01
C ALA A 233 -22.68 28.05 3.84
N LEU A 234 -22.54 28.07 5.17
CA LEU A 234 -23.41 28.80 6.08
C LEU A 234 -23.33 30.31 5.82
N ARG A 235 -22.12 30.88 5.71
CA ARG A 235 -21.91 32.29 5.34
C ARG A 235 -22.42 32.66 3.96
N GLN A 236 -22.33 31.74 2.99
CA GLN A 236 -22.86 31.97 1.64
C GLN A 236 -24.38 31.89 1.62
N ALA A 237 -24.98 30.99 2.41
CA ALA A 237 -26.43 30.86 2.52
C ALA A 237 -27.07 32.12 3.10
N THR A 238 -26.48 32.68 4.15
CA THR A 238 -26.97 33.91 4.76
C THR A 238 -26.72 35.16 3.93
N ARG A 239 -25.59 35.27 3.22
CA ARG A 239 -25.40 36.36 2.24
C ARG A 239 -26.45 36.35 1.13
N LYS A 240 -26.83 35.16 0.65
CA LYS A 240 -27.93 35.01 -0.32
C LYS A 240 -29.27 35.41 0.29
N GLN A 241 -29.50 35.11 1.57
CA GLN A 241 -30.72 35.52 2.27
C GLN A 241 -30.78 37.04 2.46
N ASP A 242 -29.71 37.68 2.92
CA ASP A 242 -29.64 39.14 3.05
C ASP A 242 -29.88 39.86 1.71
N ALA A 243 -29.36 39.31 0.61
CA ALA A 243 -29.60 39.85 -0.72
C ALA A 243 -31.06 39.67 -1.18
N ILE A 244 -31.68 38.54 -0.84
CA ILE A 244 -33.11 38.27 -1.12
C ILE A 244 -34.02 39.16 -0.27
N GLU A 245 -33.73 39.34 1.03
CA GLU A 245 -34.49 40.22 1.93
C GLU A 245 -34.37 41.70 1.55
N ARG A 246 -33.23 42.12 0.98
CA ARG A 246 -33.05 43.48 0.43
C ARG A 246 -33.67 43.69 -0.96
N GLY A 247 -34.26 42.65 -1.56
CA GLY A 247 -34.89 42.74 -2.88
C GLY A 247 -33.90 42.83 -4.05
N GLU A 248 -32.60 42.58 -3.82
CA GLU A 248 -31.61 42.52 -4.90
C GLU A 248 -31.75 41.20 -5.67
N LYS A 249 -31.88 41.30 -7.01
CA LYS A 249 -31.84 40.12 -7.88
C LYS A 249 -30.44 39.53 -7.87
N VAL A 250 -30.22 38.51 -7.05
CA VAL A 250 -28.98 37.72 -7.05
C VAL A 250 -28.83 37.05 -8.42
N SER A 251 -27.92 37.57 -9.25
CA SER A 251 -27.61 36.96 -10.54
C SER A 251 -26.94 35.60 -10.29
N SER A 252 -27.55 34.55 -10.81
CA SER A 252 -27.11 33.17 -10.65
C SER A 252 -25.89 32.80 -11.52
N SER A 253 -25.27 33.74 -12.21
CA SER A 253 -24.37 33.43 -13.34
C SER A 253 -22.93 33.07 -12.98
N ALA A 254 -22.48 33.24 -11.74
CA ALA A 254 -21.06 33.06 -11.38
C ALA A 254 -20.72 31.77 -10.60
N MET A 255 -21.66 30.81 -10.44
CA MET A 255 -21.56 29.83 -9.35
C MET A 255 -21.67 28.34 -9.77
N SER A 256 -21.19 27.94 -10.95
CA SER A 256 -21.39 26.56 -11.44
C SER A 256 -20.19 25.60 -11.39
N ARG A 257 -19.01 25.96 -10.86
CA ARG A 257 -17.81 25.11 -11.08
C ARG A 257 -17.11 24.44 -9.90
N THR A 258 -17.46 24.65 -8.63
CA THR A 258 -16.58 24.14 -7.55
C THR A 258 -17.23 23.49 -6.32
N THR A 259 -18.55 23.28 -6.27
CA THR A 259 -19.17 22.67 -5.07
C THR A 259 -19.90 21.37 -5.40
N SER A 260 -19.38 20.28 -4.84
CA SER A 260 -19.79 18.89 -5.03
C SER A 260 -21.27 18.62 -4.78
N ALA A 261 -21.84 17.74 -5.61
CA ALA A 261 -23.26 17.49 -5.87
C ALA A 261 -24.15 17.10 -4.68
N THR A 262 -23.61 16.72 -3.52
CA THR A 262 -24.40 16.25 -2.36
C THR A 262 -25.02 17.38 -1.53
N ALA A 263 -24.35 18.53 -1.38
CA ALA A 263 -24.96 19.70 -0.74
C ALA A 263 -25.96 20.40 -1.70
N PHE A 264 -25.71 20.30 -3.01
CA PHE A 264 -26.57 20.85 -4.04
C PHE A 264 -27.85 20.04 -4.27
N SER A 265 -27.90 18.74 -3.97
CA SER A 265 -29.15 17.98 -4.07
C SER A 265 -30.15 18.35 -2.97
N PHE A 266 -29.70 18.54 -1.73
CA PHE A 266 -30.55 19.03 -0.63
C PHE A 266 -31.02 20.46 -0.87
N LEU A 267 -30.15 21.34 -1.38
CA LEU A 267 -30.51 22.73 -1.70
C LEU A 267 -31.40 22.84 -2.95
N ARG A 268 -31.17 22.03 -3.98
CA ARG A 268 -32.03 21.99 -5.17
C ARG A 268 -33.40 21.42 -4.85
N GLU A 269 -33.48 20.42 -3.97
CA GLU A 269 -34.74 19.88 -3.46
C GLU A 269 -35.50 20.91 -2.61
N ALA A 270 -34.82 21.67 -1.75
CA ALA A 270 -35.42 22.76 -0.98
C ALA A 270 -35.91 23.92 -1.86
N ILE A 271 -35.15 24.28 -2.90
CA ILE A 271 -35.50 25.36 -3.84
C ILE A 271 -36.62 24.93 -4.80
N GLN A 272 -36.61 23.70 -5.31
CA GLN A 272 -37.70 23.19 -6.14
C GLN A 272 -39.00 22.98 -5.36
N ARG A 273 -38.95 22.74 -4.04
CA ARG A 273 -40.13 22.67 -3.17
C ARG A 273 -40.68 24.04 -2.76
N LYS A 274 -39.92 25.13 -2.91
CA LYS A 274 -40.38 26.51 -2.64
C LYS A 274 -41.51 26.97 -3.59
N VAL A 275 -41.74 26.26 -4.69
CA VAL A 275 -42.79 26.57 -5.67
C VAL A 275 -44.12 25.87 -5.35
N VAL A 276 -44.19 24.99 -4.34
CA VAL A 276 -45.39 24.17 -4.08
C VAL A 276 -45.83 24.23 -2.61
N GLY A 277 -46.78 25.11 -2.29
CA GLY A 277 -47.72 24.95 -1.17
C GLY A 277 -47.40 25.68 0.14
N ALA A 278 -48.36 26.50 0.59
CA ALA A 278 -48.28 27.46 1.71
C ALA A 278 -48.15 26.88 3.14
N LYS A 279 -47.90 25.57 3.34
CA LYS A 279 -47.62 24.99 4.67
C LYS A 279 -46.14 24.62 4.89
N ASP A 280 -45.42 24.25 3.84
CA ASP A 280 -43.97 23.98 3.91
C ASP A 280 -43.15 25.29 3.93
N ALA A 281 -43.76 26.44 3.60
CA ALA A 281 -43.11 27.75 3.68
C ALA A 281 -42.82 28.19 5.13
N LEU A 282 -43.61 27.73 6.11
CA LEU A 282 -43.43 28.02 7.53
C LEU A 282 -42.29 27.19 8.15
N GLU A 283 -42.22 25.87 7.86
CA GLU A 283 -41.07 25.04 8.25
C GLU A 283 -39.77 25.53 7.58
N ASN A 284 -39.85 26.05 6.36
CA ASN A 284 -38.71 26.67 5.69
C ASN A 284 -38.32 28.03 6.29
N LEU A 285 -39.27 28.81 6.81
CA LEU A 285 -38.96 30.05 7.55
C LEU A 285 -38.27 29.75 8.89
N ASP A 286 -38.69 28.72 9.60
CA ASP A 286 -38.04 28.28 10.84
C ASP A 286 -36.61 27.81 10.57
N ALA A 287 -36.39 26.93 9.59
CA ALA A 287 -35.06 26.49 9.19
C ALA A 287 -34.16 27.65 8.70
N VAL A 288 -34.76 28.66 8.06
CA VAL A 288 -34.06 29.88 7.63
C VAL A 288 -33.69 30.76 8.83
N SER A 289 -34.60 30.91 9.79
CA SER A 289 -34.35 31.65 11.03
C SER A 289 -33.27 30.99 11.87
N ASP A 290 -33.24 29.65 11.90
CA ASP A 290 -32.23 28.86 12.60
C ASP A 290 -30.85 29.04 11.96
N VAL A 291 -30.74 29.03 10.63
CA VAL A 291 -29.47 29.29 9.92
C VAL A 291 -28.94 30.70 10.23
N ARG A 292 -29.83 31.71 10.28
CA ARG A 292 -29.47 33.09 10.63
C ARG A 292 -29.02 33.21 12.08
N ARG A 293 -29.75 32.60 13.03
CA ARG A 293 -29.36 32.53 14.45
C ARG A 293 -28.01 31.84 14.62
N LEU A 294 -27.79 30.74 13.90
CA LEU A 294 -26.53 30.00 13.95
C LEU A 294 -25.38 30.83 13.39
N GLN A 295 -25.60 31.61 12.33
CA GLN A 295 -24.58 32.53 11.85
C GLN A 295 -24.28 33.65 12.85
N ILE A 296 -25.31 34.31 13.39
CA ILE A 296 -25.14 35.38 14.37
C ILE A 296 -24.37 34.84 15.58
N PHE A 297 -24.74 33.66 16.07
CA PHE A 297 -24.02 32.98 17.15
C PHE A 297 -22.57 32.69 16.78
N VAL A 298 -22.30 32.16 15.58
CA VAL A 298 -20.94 31.87 15.12
C VAL A 298 -20.11 33.15 14.95
N ASP A 299 -20.66 34.21 14.37
CA ASP A 299 -19.95 35.47 14.16
C ASP A 299 -19.72 36.23 15.48
N ASP A 300 -20.68 36.18 16.42
CA ASP A 300 -20.53 36.70 17.78
C ASP A 300 -19.45 35.94 18.55
N LEU A 301 -19.48 34.60 18.50
CA LEU A 301 -18.46 33.72 19.10
C LEU A 301 -17.06 33.99 18.53
N LEU A 302 -16.95 34.25 17.22
CA LEU A 302 -15.68 34.59 16.56
C LEU A 302 -15.19 36.01 16.90
N GLN A 303 -16.08 36.94 17.27
CA GLN A 303 -15.72 38.28 17.72
C GLN A 303 -15.32 38.32 19.20
N THR A 304 -16.01 37.55 20.05
CA THR A 304 -15.74 37.49 21.50
C THR A 304 -14.55 36.61 21.84
N ASP A 305 -14.34 35.50 21.13
CA ASP A 305 -13.20 34.61 21.38
C ASP A 305 -12.36 34.36 20.12
N SER A 306 -11.14 34.89 20.15
CA SER A 306 -10.12 34.65 19.12
C SER A 306 -9.77 33.17 18.91
N LYS A 307 -10.00 32.31 19.92
CA LYS A 307 -9.73 30.86 19.88
C LYS A 307 -10.91 30.05 19.35
N ALA A 308 -12.13 30.58 19.39
CA ALA A 308 -13.33 29.90 18.92
C ALA A 308 -13.22 29.46 17.44
N ARG A 309 -12.47 30.20 16.62
CA ARG A 309 -12.19 29.81 15.24
C ARG A 309 -11.45 28.48 15.15
N ASP A 310 -10.47 28.28 16.00
CA ASP A 310 -9.65 27.07 16.01
C ASP A 310 -10.41 25.89 16.67
N GLU A 311 -11.28 26.16 17.63
CA GLU A 311 -12.17 25.15 18.23
C GLU A 311 -13.28 24.70 17.27
N LEU A 312 -13.99 25.63 16.64
CA LEU A 312 -15.06 25.35 15.66
C LEU A 312 -14.56 24.65 14.40
N THR A 313 -13.30 24.87 14.02
CA THR A 313 -12.68 24.17 12.88
C THR A 313 -12.01 22.85 13.29
N ALA A 314 -12.14 22.45 14.57
CA ALA A 314 -11.43 21.30 15.15
C ALA A 314 -9.89 21.37 15.00
N LYS A 315 -9.36 22.55 14.66
CA LYS A 315 -7.92 22.81 14.57
C LYS A 315 -7.25 22.77 15.95
N ALA A 316 -7.98 23.11 17.01
CA ALA A 316 -7.52 22.95 18.40
C ALA A 316 -7.43 21.47 18.83
N ALA A 317 -8.20 20.57 18.21
CA ALA A 317 -8.12 19.14 18.46
C ALA A 317 -6.98 18.45 17.69
N ALA A 318 -6.40 19.14 16.69
CA ALA A 318 -5.22 18.67 16.00
C ALA A 318 -3.96 18.98 16.84
N PRO A 319 -3.12 17.99 17.17
CA PRO A 319 -1.88 18.25 17.87
C PRO A 319 -1.01 19.19 17.05
N SER A 320 -0.29 20.11 17.71
CA SER A 320 0.55 21.08 17.01
C SER A 320 1.62 20.35 16.20
N SER A 321 1.85 20.78 14.95
CA SER A 321 2.78 20.09 14.04
C SER A 321 4.19 19.99 14.61
N MET A 322 4.61 21.00 15.38
CA MET A 322 5.92 21.03 16.02
C MET A 322 6.02 20.05 17.21
N TYR A 323 4.95 19.90 18.00
CA TYR A 323 4.89 18.88 19.05
C TYR A 323 4.89 17.46 18.45
N VAL A 324 4.15 17.24 17.36
CA VAL A 324 4.14 15.95 16.66
C VAL A 324 5.52 15.63 16.11
N ILE A 325 6.19 16.59 15.44
CA ILE A 325 7.56 16.40 14.93
C ILE A 325 8.52 16.11 16.10
N GLY A 326 8.49 16.93 17.16
CA GLY A 326 9.40 16.80 18.30
C GLY A 326 9.24 15.48 19.04
N SER A 327 8.00 15.07 19.32
CA SER A 327 7.71 13.77 19.96
C SER A 327 8.10 12.60 19.07
N THR A 328 7.87 12.70 17.76
CA THR A 328 8.26 11.69 16.78
C THR A 328 9.78 11.54 16.70
N ILE A 329 10.53 12.64 16.57
CA ILE A 329 12.00 12.62 16.53
C ILE A 329 12.56 12.09 17.84
N THR A 330 12.12 12.61 18.99
CA THR A 330 12.62 12.20 20.30
C THR A 330 12.33 10.72 20.55
N GLY A 331 11.11 10.26 20.24
CA GLY A 331 10.75 8.85 20.34
C GLY A 331 11.51 7.96 19.36
N SER A 332 11.83 8.46 18.16
CA SER A 332 12.67 7.76 17.17
C SER A 332 14.10 7.59 17.69
N VAL A 333 14.71 8.67 18.19
CA VAL A 333 16.08 8.69 18.72
C VAL A 333 16.19 7.75 19.91
N ILE A 334 15.24 7.78 20.86
CA ILE A 334 15.23 6.85 21.99
C ILE A 334 15.15 5.39 21.51
N ARG A 335 14.26 5.08 20.56
CA ARG A 335 14.15 3.72 20.01
C ARG A 335 15.41 3.31 19.27
N PHE A 336 15.98 4.19 18.46
CA PHE A 336 17.22 3.95 17.73
C PHE A 336 18.40 3.68 18.67
N LEU A 337 18.60 4.53 19.69
CA LEU A 337 19.62 4.32 20.71
C LEU A 337 19.39 3.04 21.52
N SER A 338 18.13 2.72 21.82
CA SER A 338 17.78 1.48 22.51
C SER A 338 18.15 0.26 21.67
N VAL A 339 17.85 0.27 20.36
CA VAL A 339 18.23 -0.82 19.45
C VAL A 339 19.74 -0.96 19.31
N VAL A 340 20.47 0.16 19.21
CA VAL A 340 21.94 0.15 19.19
C VAL A 340 22.52 -0.44 20.49
N LEU A 341 22.04 0.03 21.64
CA LEU A 341 22.52 -0.40 22.95
C LEU A 341 22.20 -1.88 23.19
N ILE A 342 20.95 -2.28 22.98
CA ILE A 342 20.52 -3.67 23.10
C ILE A 342 21.30 -4.53 22.12
N GLY A 343 21.43 -4.12 20.85
CA GLY A 343 22.19 -4.83 19.84
C GLY A 343 23.65 -5.07 20.26
N PHE A 344 24.32 -4.04 20.80
CA PHE A 344 25.70 -4.17 21.30
C PHE A 344 25.81 -5.10 22.51
N VAL A 345 24.96 -4.91 23.52
CA VAL A 345 24.93 -5.76 24.74
C VAL A 345 24.68 -7.22 24.36
N MET A 346 23.79 -7.44 23.40
CA MET A 346 23.38 -8.76 22.93
C MET A 346 24.47 -9.42 22.08
N MET A 347 25.09 -8.69 21.15
CA MET A 347 26.12 -9.24 20.25
C MET A 347 27.53 -9.25 20.86
N SER A 348 27.72 -8.77 22.08
CA SER A 348 28.99 -8.84 22.79
C SER A 348 29.07 -10.10 23.66
N PRO A 349 29.90 -11.11 23.30
CA PRO A 349 30.04 -12.33 24.09
C PRO A 349 30.50 -12.03 25.52
N SER A 350 31.36 -11.02 25.69
CA SER A 350 31.86 -10.58 27.01
C SER A 350 30.75 -10.11 27.94
N VAL A 351 29.69 -9.47 27.42
CA VAL A 351 28.58 -8.99 28.25
C VAL A 351 27.71 -10.15 28.71
N ILE A 352 27.47 -11.13 27.84
CA ILE A 352 26.73 -12.35 28.17
C ILE A 352 27.48 -13.16 29.24
N ILE A 353 28.79 -13.32 29.07
CA ILE A 353 29.68 -13.99 30.02
C ILE A 353 29.58 -13.33 31.41
N LEU A 354 29.67 -11.99 31.46
CA LEU A 354 29.58 -11.22 32.70
C LEU A 354 28.21 -11.37 33.38
N LEU A 355 27.12 -11.38 32.58
CA LEU A 355 25.75 -11.37 33.09
C LEU A 355 25.28 -12.74 33.57
N LEU A 356 25.77 -13.82 32.97
CA LEU A 356 25.39 -15.21 33.30
C LEU A 356 26.39 -15.92 34.22
N ASP A 357 27.53 -15.30 34.54
CA ASP A 357 28.60 -15.86 35.37
C ASP A 357 28.95 -17.31 34.98
N LEU A 358 29.24 -17.49 33.67
CA LEU A 358 29.42 -18.82 33.09
C LEU A 358 30.68 -19.51 33.66
N PRO A 359 30.63 -20.83 33.93
CA PRO A 359 31.78 -21.56 34.43
C PRO A 359 32.94 -21.57 33.42
N ILE A 360 34.18 -21.61 33.92
CA ILE A 360 35.44 -21.48 33.15
C ILE A 360 35.51 -22.41 31.93
N GLY A 361 34.93 -23.61 32.01
CA GLY A 361 34.88 -24.57 30.90
C GLY A 361 34.01 -24.13 29.71
N VAL A 362 32.92 -23.41 29.97
CA VAL A 362 32.05 -22.82 28.94
C VAL A 362 32.66 -21.52 28.43
N LEU A 363 33.20 -20.72 29.34
CA LEU A 363 33.88 -19.45 29.11
C LEU A 363 34.98 -19.52 28.04
N ASN A 364 35.79 -20.58 28.07
CA ASN A 364 36.89 -20.81 27.13
C ASN A 364 36.47 -21.67 25.92
N SER A 365 35.18 -21.99 25.77
CA SER A 365 34.71 -22.77 24.64
C SER A 365 34.74 -21.93 23.36
N ILE A 366 35.25 -22.53 22.28
CA ILE A 366 35.19 -21.98 20.92
C ILE A 366 33.72 -21.78 20.50
N GLU A 367 32.80 -22.55 21.08
CA GLU A 367 31.37 -22.48 20.80
C GLU A 367 30.74 -21.14 21.21
N LEU A 368 31.29 -20.40 22.19
CA LEU A 368 30.77 -19.07 22.56
C LEU A 368 31.03 -18.01 21.50
N ILE A 369 32.03 -18.22 20.64
CA ILE A 369 32.39 -17.31 19.55
C ILE A 369 31.59 -17.64 18.29
N GLN A 370 31.00 -18.85 18.23
CA GLN A 370 30.22 -19.29 17.09
C GLN A 370 28.88 -18.54 16.99
N PRO A 371 28.50 -18.04 15.80
CA PRO A 371 27.26 -17.30 15.59
C PRO A 371 26.00 -18.14 15.91
N GLU A 372 26.10 -19.47 15.83
CA GLU A 372 25.04 -20.41 16.15
C GLU A 372 24.62 -20.32 17.63
N MET A 373 25.60 -20.23 18.55
CA MET A 373 25.31 -20.07 19.97
C MET A 373 24.73 -18.71 20.27
N MET A 374 25.18 -17.65 19.58
CA MET A 374 24.57 -16.33 19.70
C MET A 374 23.09 -16.35 19.27
N LEU A 375 22.76 -17.00 18.15
CA LEU A 375 21.39 -17.18 17.68
C LEU A 375 20.52 -17.96 18.68
N LEU A 376 21.06 -19.03 19.25
CA LEU A 376 20.37 -19.83 20.25
C LEU A 376 20.08 -19.02 21.52
N LEU A 377 21.01 -18.16 21.92
CA LEU A 377 20.87 -17.24 23.05
C LEU A 377 19.88 -16.10 22.76
N PHE A 378 19.71 -15.70 21.49
CA PHE A 378 18.73 -14.69 21.06
C PHE A 378 17.32 -15.23 20.90
N LEU A 379 17.14 -16.54 20.66
CA LEU A 379 15.83 -17.13 20.46
C LEU A 379 14.81 -16.78 21.57
N PRO A 380 15.14 -16.84 22.87
CA PRO A 380 14.21 -16.49 23.95
C PRO A 380 13.81 -15.01 23.92
N ILE A 381 14.73 -14.12 23.55
CA ILE A 381 14.52 -12.67 23.49
C ILE A 381 13.64 -12.33 22.28
N ILE A 382 13.91 -12.93 21.13
CA ILE A 382 13.09 -12.78 19.93
C ILE A 382 11.67 -13.26 20.20
N LEU A 383 11.50 -14.39 20.91
CA LEU A 383 10.19 -14.92 21.33
C LEU A 383 9.49 -14.08 22.41
N LEU A 384 10.23 -13.25 23.14
CA LEU A 384 9.67 -12.33 24.13
C LEU A 384 8.80 -11.24 23.47
N PHE A 385 9.14 -10.80 22.26
CA PHE A 385 8.33 -9.82 21.51
C PHE A 385 6.92 -10.31 21.15
N PRO A 386 6.72 -11.46 20.45
CA PRO A 386 5.39 -11.99 20.18
C PRO A 386 4.67 -12.40 21.47
N PHE A 387 5.39 -12.84 22.49
CA PHE A 387 4.80 -13.11 23.81
C PHE A 387 4.26 -11.83 24.45
N ALA A 388 5.06 -10.76 24.52
CA ALA A 388 4.63 -9.46 25.03
C ALA A 388 3.47 -8.88 24.21
N ALA A 389 3.51 -8.99 22.87
CA ALA A 389 2.42 -8.58 21.99
C ALA A 389 1.13 -9.38 22.27
N MET A 390 1.24 -10.68 22.52
CA MET A 390 0.11 -11.54 22.90
C MET A 390 -0.46 -11.13 24.25
N VAL A 391 0.40 -10.87 25.25
CA VAL A 391 0.01 -10.39 26.57
C VAL A 391 -0.69 -9.03 26.47
N VAL A 392 -0.12 -8.07 25.75
CA VAL A 392 -0.73 -6.75 25.51
C VAL A 392 -2.05 -6.90 24.78
N SER A 393 -2.15 -7.76 23.76
CA SER A 393 -3.41 -8.02 23.06
C SER A 393 -4.47 -8.64 23.98
N TRP A 394 -4.05 -9.54 24.87
CA TRP A 394 -4.94 -10.17 25.84
C TRP A 394 -5.49 -9.15 26.85
N PHE A 395 -4.65 -8.24 27.36
CA PHE A 395 -5.09 -7.15 28.24
C PHE A 395 -5.86 -6.04 27.50
N SER A 396 -5.49 -5.73 26.26
CA SER A 396 -6.11 -4.71 25.41
C SER A 396 -7.52 -5.09 24.96
N LYS A 397 -7.91 -6.37 24.99
CA LYS A 397 -9.28 -6.81 24.66
C LYS A 397 -10.35 -6.35 25.67
N ARG A 398 -10.00 -5.61 26.73
CA ARG A 398 -10.94 -5.20 27.80
C ARG A 398 -11.66 -3.86 27.65
N THR A 399 -11.64 -3.20 26.48
CA THR A 399 -12.46 -1.98 26.27
C THR A 399 -13.15 -1.96 24.91
N VAL A 400 -13.59 -3.10 24.40
CA VAL A 400 -14.77 -3.05 23.52
C VAL A 400 -15.93 -2.82 24.48
N ILE A 401 -16.36 -1.57 24.55
CA ILE A 401 -17.62 -1.14 25.14
C ILE A 401 -18.62 -2.27 24.85
N GLU A 402 -18.95 -3.06 25.88
CA GLU A 402 -20.17 -3.84 25.87
C GLU A 402 -21.20 -2.84 25.39
N LYS A 403 -21.74 -3.07 24.19
CA LYS A 403 -22.93 -2.33 23.76
C LYS A 403 -23.87 -2.51 24.93
N ASP A 404 -24.10 -1.45 25.70
CA ASP A 404 -25.12 -1.42 26.74
C ASP A 404 -26.28 -2.18 26.14
N GLU A 405 -26.55 -3.37 26.69
CA GLU A 405 -27.67 -4.16 26.25
C GLU A 405 -28.86 -3.28 26.57
N LEU A 406 -29.32 -2.51 25.56
CA LEU A 406 -30.47 -1.62 25.67
C LEU A 406 -31.50 -2.40 26.48
N SER A 407 -31.87 -1.84 27.63
CA SER A 407 -32.82 -2.45 28.56
C SER A 407 -34.00 -2.99 27.74
N GLU A 408 -34.58 -4.12 28.15
CA GLU A 408 -35.74 -4.74 27.48
C GLU A 408 -36.83 -3.68 27.16
N GLU A 409 -36.93 -2.64 27.98
CA GLU A 409 -37.80 -1.47 27.79
C GLU A 409 -37.44 -0.60 26.58
N GLU A 410 -36.17 -0.30 26.34
CA GLU A 410 -35.73 0.51 25.17
C GLU A 410 -35.86 -0.28 23.86
N LYS A 411 -35.60 -1.59 23.89
CA LYS A 411 -35.87 -2.48 22.75
C LYS A 411 -37.37 -2.60 22.45
N ALA A 412 -38.22 -2.57 23.47
CA ALA A 412 -39.67 -2.56 23.31
C ALA A 412 -40.15 -1.22 22.69
N GLN A 413 -39.64 -0.09 23.17
CA GLN A 413 -39.96 1.24 22.62
C GLN A 413 -39.49 1.38 21.16
N GLU A 414 -38.32 0.85 20.80
CA GLU A 414 -37.84 0.90 19.41
C GLU A 414 -38.69 0.02 18.48
N ARG A 415 -39.15 -1.15 18.99
CA ARG A 415 -40.09 -2.02 18.27
C ARG A 415 -41.46 -1.35 18.10
N GLU A 416 -41.95 -0.62 19.09
CA GLU A 416 -43.18 0.16 18.97
C GLU A 416 -43.05 1.30 17.96
N ARG A 417 -41.97 2.09 18.01
CA ARG A 417 -41.68 3.13 17.00
C ARG A 417 -41.62 2.54 15.59
N LYS A 418 -40.98 1.38 15.41
CA LYS A 418 -40.94 0.68 14.11
C LYS A 418 -42.33 0.20 13.67
N ARG A 419 -43.16 -0.30 14.60
CA ARG A 419 -44.55 -0.69 14.32
C ARG A 419 -45.40 0.51 13.93
N GLU A 420 -45.31 1.64 14.62
CA GLU A 420 -46.01 2.88 14.27
C GLU A 420 -45.59 3.43 12.91
N LEU A 421 -44.29 3.49 12.63
CA LEU A 421 -43.78 3.91 11.33
C LEU A 421 -44.29 3.00 10.20
N SER A 422 -44.39 1.69 10.45
CA SER A 422 -44.95 0.75 9.47
C SER A 422 -46.45 0.97 9.23
N LYS A 423 -47.23 1.30 10.28
CA LYS A 423 -48.65 1.65 10.16
C LYS A 423 -48.83 2.93 9.37
N ARG A 424 -48.09 3.99 9.69
CA ARG A 424 -48.10 5.28 8.95
C ARG A 424 -47.74 5.10 7.47
N ARG A 425 -46.75 4.24 7.16
CA ARG A 425 -46.41 3.90 5.76
C ARG A 425 -47.55 3.18 5.03
N LYS A 426 -48.24 2.25 5.70
CA LYS A 426 -49.40 1.53 5.12
C LYS A 426 -50.59 2.46 4.90
N GLU A 427 -50.85 3.39 5.81
CA GLU A 427 -51.89 4.42 5.68
C GLU A 427 -51.59 5.39 4.54
N ALA A 428 -50.34 5.88 4.44
CA ALA A 428 -49.90 6.71 3.34
C ALA A 428 -50.03 6.00 1.98
N ALA A 429 -49.73 4.70 1.91
CA ALA A 429 -49.89 3.90 0.70
C ALA A 429 -51.38 3.70 0.33
N LYS A 430 -52.27 3.48 1.31
CA LYS A 430 -53.72 3.42 1.09
C LYS A 430 -54.26 4.76 0.58
N ALA A 431 -53.83 5.88 1.18
CA ALA A 431 -54.20 7.22 0.72
C ALA A 431 -53.75 7.50 -0.72
N ARG A 432 -52.55 7.05 -1.11
CA ARG A 432 -52.07 7.13 -2.50
C ARG A 432 -52.95 6.32 -3.46
N ARG A 433 -53.34 5.09 -3.11
CA ARG A 433 -54.23 4.26 -3.93
C ARG A 433 -55.63 4.85 -4.09
N VAL A 434 -56.16 5.52 -3.06
CA VAL A 434 -57.47 6.22 -3.15
C VAL A 434 -57.38 7.41 -4.10
N ARG A 435 -56.30 8.21 -4.02
CA ARG A 435 -56.05 9.34 -4.94
C ARG A 435 -55.88 8.88 -6.39
N GLU A 436 -55.24 7.73 -6.60
CA GLU A 436 -55.04 7.16 -7.93
C GLU A 436 -56.34 6.60 -8.53
N LYS A 437 -57.20 5.98 -7.72
CA LYS A 437 -58.55 5.58 -8.12
C LYS A 437 -59.45 6.79 -8.42
N ALA A 438 -59.32 7.89 -7.67
CA ALA A 438 -60.03 9.15 -7.96
C ALA A 438 -59.55 9.78 -9.28
N ARG A 439 -58.25 9.73 -9.58
CA ARG A 439 -57.69 10.16 -10.88
C ARG A 439 -58.17 9.29 -12.04
N LYS A 440 -58.27 7.97 -11.86
CA LYS A 440 -58.79 7.06 -12.90
C LYS A 440 -60.29 7.23 -13.13
N LYS A 441 -61.09 7.53 -12.11
CA LYS A 441 -62.52 7.86 -12.27
C LYS A 441 -62.77 9.20 -13.00
N ARG A 442 -61.82 10.14 -12.96
CA ARG A 442 -61.91 11.43 -13.66
C ARG A 442 -61.44 11.39 -15.13
N LYS A 443 -60.92 10.26 -15.62
CA LYS A 443 -60.43 10.11 -17.01
C LYS A 443 -61.49 9.61 -18.01
N GLY A 444 -62.77 9.57 -17.62
CA GLY A 444 -63.86 9.05 -18.46
C GLY A 444 -64.84 10.12 -18.99
N ASP A 445 -64.62 11.41 -18.70
CA ASP A 445 -65.48 12.50 -19.18
C ASP A 445 -64.58 13.54 -19.88
N GLU A 446 -64.27 13.28 -21.15
CA GLU A 446 -63.64 14.24 -22.06
C GLU A 446 -64.72 15.11 -22.70
N SER A 447 -65.09 16.21 -22.04
CA SER A 447 -65.55 17.43 -22.72
C SER A 447 -65.49 18.61 -21.77
N GLY A 448 -64.41 19.37 -21.84
CA GLY A 448 -64.19 20.55 -21.02
C GLY A 448 -62.71 20.82 -20.89
N ILE A 449 -62.10 21.30 -21.98
CA ILE A 449 -60.78 21.93 -21.90
C ILE A 449 -60.96 23.15 -21.00
N ASP A 450 -60.45 23.05 -19.77
CA ASP A 450 -60.46 24.13 -18.79
C ASP A 450 -59.57 25.27 -19.32
N GLU A 451 -60.09 26.49 -19.32
CA GLU A 451 -59.43 27.70 -19.85
C GLU A 451 -58.06 27.96 -19.18
N TRP A 452 -57.84 27.34 -18.02
CA TRP A 452 -56.61 27.40 -17.24
C TRP A 452 -55.43 26.61 -17.83
N ASP A 453 -55.68 25.51 -18.56
CA ASP A 453 -54.62 24.77 -19.24
C ASP A 453 -54.12 25.51 -20.49
N LYS A 454 -55.00 26.27 -21.15
CA LYS A 454 -54.65 27.15 -22.29
C LYS A 454 -53.79 28.34 -21.84
N ALA A 455 -54.06 28.89 -20.66
CA ALA A 455 -53.26 29.97 -20.07
C ALA A 455 -51.85 29.51 -19.64
N LEU A 456 -51.69 28.24 -19.25
CA LEU A 456 -50.40 27.65 -18.89
C LEU A 456 -49.52 27.33 -20.11
N GLU A 457 -50.10 26.97 -21.26
CA GLU A 457 -49.33 26.77 -22.49
C GLU A 457 -48.85 28.08 -23.13
N GLU A 458 -49.61 29.18 -23.01
CA GLU A 458 -49.18 30.50 -23.49
C GLU A 458 -48.08 31.13 -22.63
N THR A 459 -47.99 30.78 -21.34
CA THR A 459 -46.94 31.31 -20.44
C THR A 459 -45.60 30.58 -20.50
N TYR A 460 -45.56 29.33 -20.99
CA TYR A 460 -44.32 28.55 -21.10
C TYR A 460 -43.74 28.45 -22.52
N LYS A 461 -44.36 29.10 -23.51
CA LYS A 461 -43.74 29.35 -24.83
C LYS A 461 -43.29 30.81 -24.95
N ARG A 462 -42.24 31.16 -24.20
CA ARG A 462 -41.22 32.14 -24.63
C ARG A 462 -39.93 31.99 -23.84
#